data_AF-A0A017TH11-F1
#
_entry.id   AF-A0A017TH11-F1
#
_cell.length_a   1.000
_cell.length_b   1.000
_cell.length_c   1.000
_cell.angle_alpha   90.00
_cell.angle_beta   90.00
_cell.angle_gamma   90.00
#
_symmetry.space_group_name_H-M   'P 1'
#
loop_
_entity.id
_entity.type
_entity.pdbx_description
1 polymer ?
#
loop_
_entity_poly.entity_id
_entity_poly.type
_entity_poly.pdbx_seq_one_letter_code
_entity_poly.pdbx_strand_id
1 'polypeptide(L)'
;MLPICAELGIGFVPWSPLGVGFLTGTIGPDTRFVDADFRKSETRFAPENLPPNLALVDLLRRWAERKQATPAQLALAWLTAQQPWVVPIPGTTQMPHLLENLGAASVRFTPPELAELTASASAIPIHGERLPAAVQVFSDVEAPTRP
;
A
#
# COMPACT_ATOMS: atom_id res chain seq x y z
N MET A 1 -8.17 15.25 2.77
CA MET A 1 -6.83 15.24 3.40
C MET A 1 -5.72 15.62 2.41
N LEU A 2 -5.47 14.89 1.32
CA LEU A 2 -4.35 15.20 0.41
C LEU A 2 -4.37 16.62 -0.20
N PRO A 3 -5.52 17.16 -0.67
CA PRO A 3 -5.56 18.54 -1.16
C PRO A 3 -5.19 19.59 -0.11
N ILE A 4 -5.65 19.40 1.15
CA ILE A 4 -5.31 20.33 2.24
C ILE A 4 -3.84 20.21 2.65
N CYS A 5 -3.25 19.01 2.59
CA CYS A 5 -1.81 18.85 2.79
C CYS A 5 -1.01 19.65 1.75
N ALA A 6 -1.43 19.61 0.48
CA ALA A 6 -0.80 20.40 -0.58
C ALA A 6 -0.98 21.90 -0.36
N GLU A 7 -2.20 22.35 -0.05
CA GLU A 7 -2.53 23.76 0.17
C GLU A 7 -1.73 24.37 1.33
N LEU A 8 -1.56 23.62 2.43
CA LEU A 8 -0.89 24.09 3.63
C LEU A 8 0.62 23.77 3.68
N GLY A 9 1.18 23.14 2.65
CA GLY A 9 2.59 22.75 2.62
C GLY A 9 2.96 21.66 3.65
N ILE A 10 2.03 20.77 3.97
CA ILE A 10 2.21 19.69 4.95
C ILE A 10 2.71 18.42 4.26
N GLY A 11 3.78 17.83 4.80
CA GLY A 11 4.24 16.50 4.41
C GLY A 11 3.25 15.40 4.78
N PHE A 12 3.04 14.44 3.89
CA PHE A 12 2.17 13.29 4.11
C PHE A 12 2.96 12.00 4.22
N VAL A 13 2.79 11.31 5.34
CA VAL A 13 3.44 10.02 5.63
C VAL A 13 2.36 8.94 5.62
N PRO A 14 2.21 8.14 4.55
CA PRO A 14 1.17 7.11 4.48
C PRO A 14 1.43 5.98 5.48
N TRP A 15 0.42 5.65 6.27
CA TRP A 15 0.44 4.46 7.12
C TRP A 15 0.28 3.18 6.28
N SER A 16 1.04 2.14 6.62
CA SER A 16 1.05 0.82 5.95
C SER A 16 1.24 0.91 4.42
N PRO A 17 2.36 1.50 3.94
CA PRO A 17 2.57 1.77 2.51
C PRO A 17 2.66 0.51 1.63
N LEU A 18 2.93 -0.65 2.23
CA LEU A 18 2.95 -1.96 1.55
C LEU A 18 1.67 -2.79 1.78
N GLY A 19 0.62 -2.17 2.33
CA GLY A 19 -0.66 -2.83 2.58
C GLY A 19 -0.53 -4.05 3.48
N VAL A 20 0.13 -3.91 4.63
CA VAL A 20 0.47 -4.99 5.60
C VAL A 20 1.14 -6.21 4.94
N GLY A 21 1.96 -5.95 3.93
CA GLY A 21 2.72 -6.96 3.19
C GLY A 21 2.02 -7.47 1.93
N PHE A 22 0.75 -7.12 1.69
CA PHE A 22 0.01 -7.57 0.51
C PHE A 22 0.69 -7.17 -0.81
N LEU A 23 1.18 -5.94 -0.90
CA LEU A 23 1.78 -5.40 -2.12
C LEU A 23 3.18 -5.97 -2.41
N THR A 24 3.74 -6.80 -1.51
CA THR A 24 5.01 -7.50 -1.72
C THR A 24 4.85 -8.75 -2.59
N GLY A 25 3.61 -9.24 -2.76
CA GLY A 25 3.33 -10.46 -3.50
C GLY A 25 3.61 -11.76 -2.75
N THR A 26 3.81 -11.69 -1.43
CA THR A 26 4.00 -12.85 -0.54
C THR A 26 2.69 -13.49 -0.08
N ILE A 27 1.57 -12.77 -0.14
CA ILE A 27 0.22 -13.28 0.14
C ILE A 27 -0.35 -13.84 -1.16
N GLY A 28 -0.69 -15.13 -1.16
CA GLY A 28 -1.29 -15.85 -2.28
C GLY A 28 -2.73 -16.30 -1.99
N PRO A 29 -3.41 -16.96 -2.94
CA PRO A 29 -4.84 -17.30 -2.81
C PRO A 29 -5.13 -18.25 -1.63
N ASP A 30 -4.17 -19.10 -1.30
CA ASP A 30 -4.28 -20.08 -0.22
C ASP A 30 -3.70 -19.59 1.12
N THR A 31 -3.21 -18.34 1.18
CA THR A 31 -2.70 -17.78 2.43
C THR A 31 -3.82 -17.71 3.47
N ARG A 32 -3.52 -18.18 4.68
CA ARG A 32 -4.41 -18.10 5.84
C ARG A 32 -3.65 -17.53 7.03
N PHE A 33 -4.35 -16.80 7.89
CA PHE A 33 -3.77 -16.10 9.03
C PHE A 33 -4.19 -16.77 10.34
N VAL A 34 -3.25 -16.84 11.28
CA VAL A 34 -3.51 -17.31 12.65
C VAL A 34 -4.34 -16.28 13.43
N ASP A 35 -4.99 -16.69 14.52
CA ASP A 35 -5.89 -15.81 15.29
C ASP A 35 -5.25 -14.51 15.79
N ALA A 36 -3.96 -14.56 16.13
CA ALA A 36 -3.23 -13.40 16.65
C ALA A 36 -2.76 -12.42 15.54
N ASP A 37 -2.89 -12.77 14.26
CA ASP A 37 -2.46 -11.92 13.15
C ASP A 37 -3.57 -10.94 12.77
N PHE A 38 -3.28 -9.63 12.87
CA PHE A 38 -4.22 -8.57 12.53
C PHE A 38 -4.87 -8.72 11.16
N ARG A 39 -4.13 -9.26 10.18
CA ARG A 39 -4.63 -9.48 8.80
C ARG A 39 -5.82 -10.43 8.77
N LYS A 40 -5.97 -11.32 9.75
CA LYS A 40 -7.15 -12.18 9.87
C LYS A 40 -8.46 -11.38 9.99
N SER A 41 -8.38 -10.19 10.60
CA SER A 41 -9.53 -9.31 10.82
C SER A 41 -9.81 -8.33 9.67
N GLU A 42 -8.90 -8.20 8.70
CA GLU A 42 -9.12 -7.38 7.51
C GLU A 42 -9.91 -8.19 6.47
N THR A 43 -11.17 -7.83 6.22
CA THR A 43 -12.06 -8.64 5.36
C THR A 43 -11.59 -8.70 3.91
N ARG A 44 -10.70 -7.80 3.47
CA ARG A 44 -10.03 -7.92 2.16
C ARG A 44 -9.13 -9.15 1.99
N PHE A 45 -8.80 -9.83 3.08
CA PHE A 45 -8.07 -11.10 3.09
C PHE A 45 -8.96 -12.32 3.38
N ALA A 46 -10.27 -12.14 3.48
CA ALA A 46 -11.20 -13.26 3.59
C ALA A 46 -11.12 -14.16 2.32
N PRO A 47 -11.36 -15.48 2.43
CA PRO A 47 -11.21 -16.42 1.32
C PRO A 47 -11.96 -16.03 0.03
N GLU A 48 -13.11 -15.37 0.16
CA GLU A 48 -13.94 -14.88 -0.93
C GLU A 48 -13.42 -13.59 -1.58
N ASN A 49 -12.70 -12.74 -0.83
CA ASN A 49 -12.22 -11.44 -1.28
C ASN A 49 -10.76 -11.46 -1.74
N LEU A 50 -9.94 -12.37 -1.19
CA LEU A 50 -8.52 -12.43 -1.50
C LEU A 50 -8.24 -12.76 -2.98
N PRO A 51 -8.87 -13.78 -3.61
CA PRO A 51 -8.61 -14.10 -5.00
C PRO A 51 -8.83 -12.94 -5.99
N PRO A 52 -9.96 -12.20 -5.99
CA PRO A 52 -10.11 -11.06 -6.89
C PRO A 52 -9.13 -9.92 -6.56
N ASN A 53 -8.79 -9.71 -5.28
CA ASN A 53 -7.83 -8.66 -4.89
C ASN A 53 -6.40 -8.91 -5.40
N LEU A 54 -6.02 -10.17 -5.66
CA LEU A 54 -4.69 -10.51 -6.20
C LEU A 54 -4.43 -9.90 -7.58
N ALA A 55 -5.46 -9.46 -8.30
CA ALA A 55 -5.29 -8.69 -9.54
C ALA A 55 -4.38 -7.47 -9.36
N LEU A 56 -4.41 -6.83 -8.18
CA LEU A 56 -3.51 -5.71 -7.87
C LEU A 56 -2.05 -6.18 -7.74
N VAL A 57 -1.82 -7.33 -7.11
CA VAL A 57 -0.48 -7.93 -6.98
C VAL A 57 0.05 -8.34 -8.35
N ASP A 58 -0.78 -8.91 -9.21
CA ASP A 58 -0.40 -9.31 -10.56
C ASP A 58 -0.10 -8.10 -11.47
N LEU A 59 -0.82 -6.99 -11.29
CA LEU A 59 -0.46 -5.71 -11.91
C LEU A 59 0.93 -5.25 -11.45
N LEU A 60 1.21 -5.27 -10.14
CA LEU A 60 2.50 -4.87 -9.60
C LEU A 60 3.63 -5.77 -10.11
N ARG A 61 3.44 -7.09 -10.18
CA ARG A 61 4.44 -8.03 -10.71
C ARG A 61 4.81 -7.70 -12.15
N ARG A 62 3.83 -7.49 -13.04
CA ARG A 62 4.09 -7.14 -14.45
C ARG A 62 4.86 -5.82 -14.58
N TRP A 63 4.53 -4.83 -13.77
CA TRP A 63 5.26 -3.54 -13.80
C TRP A 63 6.63 -3.62 -13.16
N ALA A 64 6.78 -4.44 -12.11
CA ALA A 64 8.05 -4.71 -11.45
C ALA A 64 9.03 -5.36 -12.45
N GLU A 65 8.57 -6.34 -13.25
CA GLU A 65 9.33 -6.92 -14.36
C GLU A 65 9.77 -5.85 -15.38
N ARG A 66 8.84 -5.01 -15.84
CA ARG A 66 9.14 -3.90 -16.79
C ARG A 66 10.19 -2.93 -16.25
N LYS A 67 10.20 -2.70 -14.94
CA LYS A 67 11.09 -1.76 -14.25
C LYS A 67 12.33 -2.41 -13.63
N GLN A 68 12.51 -3.73 -13.80
CA GLN A 68 13.56 -4.51 -13.16
C GLN A 68 13.65 -4.27 -11.64
N ALA A 69 12.48 -4.21 -11.00
CA ALA A 69 12.29 -3.92 -9.58
C ALA A 69 11.50 -5.05 -8.91
N THR A 70 11.37 -5.02 -7.59
CA THR A 70 10.43 -5.89 -6.87
C THR A 70 9.06 -5.24 -6.71
N PRO A 71 7.97 -6.00 -6.45
CA PRO A 71 6.65 -5.41 -6.20
C PRO A 71 6.64 -4.40 -5.05
N ALA A 72 7.42 -4.65 -3.99
CA ALA A 72 7.58 -3.72 -2.87
C ALA A 72 8.23 -2.40 -3.31
N GLN A 73 9.31 -2.49 -4.08
CA GLN A 73 10.00 -1.31 -4.64
C GLN A 73 9.08 -0.50 -5.54
N LEU A 74 8.31 -1.16 -6.40
CA LEU A 74 7.38 -0.52 -7.32
C LEU A 74 6.27 0.23 -6.56
N ALA A 75 5.68 -0.40 -5.53
CA ALA A 75 4.64 0.21 -4.71
C ALA A 75 5.15 1.46 -3.96
N LEU A 76 6.35 1.39 -3.37
CA LEU A 76 6.97 2.52 -2.69
C LEU A 76 7.36 3.64 -3.66
N ALA A 77 7.92 3.30 -4.82
CA ALA A 77 8.27 4.25 -5.84
C ALA A 77 7.03 4.99 -6.38
N TRP A 78 5.92 4.27 -6.59
CA TRP A 78 4.65 4.86 -7.02
C TRP A 78 4.13 5.87 -5.99
N LEU A 79 4.22 5.57 -4.69
CA LEU A 79 3.85 6.51 -3.62
C LEU A 79 4.70 7.79 -3.67
N THR A 80 6.02 7.66 -3.77
CA THR A 80 6.92 8.82 -3.84
C THR A 80 6.77 9.64 -5.14
N ALA A 81 6.23 9.02 -6.19
CA ALA A 81 6.00 9.68 -7.47
C ALA A 81 4.69 10.49 -7.51
N GLN A 82 3.78 10.31 -6.54
CA GLN A 82 2.50 11.03 -6.54
C GLN A 82 2.71 12.54 -6.36
N GLN A 83 3.49 12.91 -5.34
CA GLN A 83 3.78 14.29 -4.97
C GLN A 83 5.11 14.35 -4.19
N PRO A 84 5.90 15.44 -4.29
CA PRO A 84 7.19 15.54 -3.62
C PRO A 84 7.10 15.55 -2.08
N TRP A 85 5.91 15.84 -1.52
CA TRP A 85 5.64 15.86 -0.08
C TRP A 85 5.09 14.55 0.46
N VAL A 86 4.97 13.50 -0.38
CA VAL A 86 4.56 12.15 0.06
C VAL A 86 5.80 11.32 0.39
N VAL A 87 5.96 10.97 1.66
CA VAL A 87 7.15 10.26 2.16
C VAL A 87 6.74 8.97 2.89
N PRO A 88 6.72 7.81 2.21
CA PRO A 88 6.43 6.54 2.87
C PRO A 88 7.56 6.14 3.82
N ILE A 89 7.19 5.57 4.98
CA ILE A 89 8.11 5.01 5.97
C ILE A 89 7.92 3.48 6.07
N PRO A 90 8.41 2.70 5.09
CA PRO A 90 8.25 1.26 5.13
C PRO A 90 9.01 0.66 6.33
N GLY A 91 8.27 0.04 7.25
CA GLY A 91 8.85 -0.63 8.41
C GLY A 91 9.40 -2.01 8.05
N THR A 92 10.49 -2.41 8.72
CA THR A 92 11.03 -3.76 8.67
C THR A 92 11.91 -4.03 9.89
N THR A 93 11.97 -5.30 10.32
CA THR A 93 12.92 -5.80 11.33
C THR A 93 14.08 -6.58 10.71
N GLN A 94 14.09 -6.74 9.40
CA GLN A 94 15.04 -7.58 8.67
C GLN A 94 15.86 -6.75 7.69
N MET A 95 17.18 -6.94 7.70
CA MET A 95 18.13 -6.24 6.83
C MET A 95 17.84 -6.43 5.32
N PRO A 96 17.51 -7.64 4.83
CA PRO A 96 17.20 -7.82 3.40
C PRO A 96 16.04 -6.95 2.92
N HIS A 97 14.96 -6.84 3.70
CA HIS A 97 13.82 -5.97 3.36
C HIS A 97 14.20 -4.48 3.45
N LEU A 98 15.12 -4.08 4.33
CA LEU A 98 15.61 -2.70 4.37
C LEU A 98 16.31 -2.37 3.05
N LEU A 99 17.23 -3.24 2.61
CA LEU A 99 17.94 -3.09 1.35
C LEU A 99 16.97 -3.10 0.15
N GLU A 100 15.98 -3.98 0.17
CA GLU A 100 14.92 -3.98 -0.85
C GLU A 100 14.16 -2.65 -0.89
N ASN A 101 13.66 -2.17 0.25
CA ASN A 101 12.90 -0.93 0.36
C ASN A 101 13.73 0.29 -0.11
N LEU A 102 15.02 0.34 0.21
CA LEU A 102 15.92 1.40 -0.27
C LEU A 102 16.03 1.43 -1.79
N GLY A 103 15.97 0.27 -2.45
CA GLY A 103 16.01 0.17 -3.91
C GLY A 103 14.81 0.82 -4.62
N ALA A 104 13.70 1.11 -3.91
CA ALA A 104 12.59 1.87 -4.47
C ALA A 104 13.03 3.26 -4.96
N ALA A 105 14.03 3.87 -4.31
CA ALA A 105 14.59 5.16 -4.68
C ALA A 105 15.33 5.15 -6.03
N SER A 106 15.55 3.99 -6.65
CA SER A 106 16.14 3.85 -7.99
C SER A 106 15.09 3.67 -9.09
N VAL A 107 13.83 3.39 -8.75
CA VAL A 107 12.75 3.22 -9.72
C VAL A 107 12.25 4.60 -10.17
N ARG A 108 12.16 4.81 -11.49
CA ARG A 108 11.66 6.05 -12.09
C ARG A 108 10.53 5.76 -13.05
N PHE A 109 9.49 6.58 -12.99
CA PHE A 109 8.38 6.59 -13.93
C PHE A 109 8.50 7.82 -14.82
N THR A 110 8.34 7.64 -16.12
CA THR A 110 7.95 8.74 -17.00
C THR A 110 6.50 9.16 -16.69
N PRO A 111 6.09 10.39 -17.02
CA PRO A 111 4.71 10.82 -16.77
C PRO A 111 3.64 9.89 -17.40
N PRO A 112 3.79 9.40 -18.65
CA PRO A 112 2.85 8.45 -19.24
C PRO A 112 2.77 7.12 -18.48
N GLU A 113 3.92 6.57 -18.05
CA GLU A 113 3.95 5.31 -17.29
C GLU A 113 3.27 5.45 -15.93
N LEU A 114 3.51 6.56 -15.23
CA LEU A 114 2.87 6.82 -13.95
C LEU A 114 1.35 6.92 -14.11
N ALA A 115 0.88 7.61 -15.16
CA ALA A 115 -0.53 7.71 -15.48
C ALA A 115 -1.15 6.34 -15.83
N GLU A 116 -0.48 5.53 -16.66
CA GLU A 116 -0.93 4.18 -17.03
C GLU A 116 -1.04 3.26 -15.82
N LEU A 117 -0.01 3.20 -14.97
CA LEU A 117 -0.01 2.37 -13.76
C LEU A 117 -1.11 2.83 -12.79
N THR A 118 -1.26 4.13 -12.58
CA THR A 118 -2.27 4.70 -11.69
C THR A 118 -3.69 4.39 -12.18
N ALA A 119 -3.95 4.56 -13.48
CA ALA A 119 -5.24 4.24 -14.09
C ALA A 119 -5.54 2.73 -13.98
N SER A 120 -4.54 1.89 -14.29
CA SER A 120 -4.66 0.43 -14.19
C SER A 120 -4.95 -0.04 -12.77
N ALA A 121 -4.28 0.54 -11.77
CA ALA A 121 -4.52 0.22 -10.37
C ALA A 121 -5.90 0.68 -9.91
N SER A 122 -6.35 1.87 -10.34
CA SER A 122 -7.66 2.43 -9.99
C SER A 122 -8.83 1.65 -10.60
N ALA A 123 -8.59 0.95 -11.71
CA ALA A 123 -9.59 0.13 -12.38
C ALA A 123 -9.82 -1.23 -11.69
N ILE A 124 -9.00 -1.62 -10.70
CA ILE A 124 -9.12 -2.89 -9.97
C ILE A 124 -10.00 -2.66 -8.74
N PRO A 125 -11.22 -3.25 -8.67
CA PRO A 125 -12.04 -3.19 -7.47
C PRO A 125 -11.37 -3.97 -6.34
N ILE A 126 -11.20 -3.33 -5.18
CA ILE A 126 -10.77 -4.02 -3.97
C ILE A 126 -12.02 -4.43 -3.19
N HIS A 127 -12.12 -5.72 -2.92
CA HIS A 127 -13.20 -6.33 -2.17
C HIS A 127 -12.82 -6.45 -0.69
N GLY A 128 -13.78 -6.17 0.19
CA GLY A 128 -13.55 -6.16 1.64
C GLY A 128 -12.80 -4.91 2.12
N GLU A 129 -12.76 -4.77 3.44
CA GLU A 129 -12.30 -3.56 4.13
C GLU A 129 -10.81 -3.64 4.47
N ARG A 130 -10.15 -2.47 4.41
CA ARG A 130 -8.76 -2.29 4.84
C ARG A 130 -8.60 -2.33 6.36
N LEU A 131 -9.61 -1.89 7.09
CA LEU A 131 -9.62 -1.89 8.55
C LEU A 131 -10.83 -2.66 9.07
N PRO A 132 -10.68 -3.46 10.15
CA PRO A 132 -11.81 -4.12 10.79
C PRO A 132 -12.82 -3.09 11.31
N ALA A 133 -14.11 -3.47 11.38
CA ALA A 133 -15.17 -2.61 11.89
C ALA A 133 -14.86 -2.05 13.30
N ALA A 134 -14.30 -2.89 14.18
CA ALA A 134 -13.90 -2.48 15.53
C ALA A 134 -12.76 -1.44 15.59
N VAL A 135 -12.00 -1.26 14.49
CA VAL A 135 -11.00 -0.21 14.36
C VAL A 135 -11.60 1.02 13.68
N GLN A 136 -12.47 0.82 12.69
CA GLN A 136 -13.12 1.91 11.96
C GLN A 136 -13.95 2.84 12.85
N VAL A 137 -14.46 2.37 13.99
CA VAL A 137 -15.17 3.24 14.97
C VAL A 137 -14.28 4.32 15.60
N PHE A 138 -12.95 4.21 15.46
CA PHE A 138 -12.00 5.24 15.88
C PHE A 138 -11.56 6.16 14.74
N SER A 139 -12.10 5.97 13.53
CA SER A 139 -12.02 6.96 12.45
C SER A 139 -13.03 8.07 12.70
N ASP A 140 -12.74 9.29 12.24
CA ASP A 140 -13.65 10.45 12.30
C ASP A 140 -14.14 10.86 13.70
N VAL A 141 -13.46 10.39 14.77
CA VAL A 141 -13.67 10.85 16.14
C VAL A 141 -12.72 11.98 16.48
N GLU A 142 -13.27 13.04 17.05
CA GLU A 142 -12.50 14.18 17.51
C GLU A 142 -11.84 13.89 18.86
N ALA A 143 -10.59 14.33 19.03
CA ALA A 143 -9.90 14.17 20.29
C ALA A 143 -10.67 14.91 21.40
N PRO A 144 -10.79 14.33 22.61
CA PRO A 144 -11.42 15.03 23.72
C PRO A 144 -10.70 16.35 23.99
N THR A 145 -11.47 17.39 24.32
CA THR A 145 -10.90 18.70 24.66
C THR A 145 -9.94 18.54 25.82
N ARG A 146 -8.70 19.00 25.64
CA ARG A 146 -7.73 19.03 26.74
C ARG A 146 -8.28 19.92 27.86
N PRO A 147 -8.24 19.46 29.13
CA PRO A 147 -8.66 20.28 30.27
C PRO A 147 -7.75 21.50 30.47
#